data_AF-A0A1G1H678-F1
#
_entry.id   AF-A0A1G1H678-F1
#
_cell.length_a   1.000
_cell.length_b   1.000
_cell.length_c   1.000
_cell.angle_alpha   90.00
_cell.angle_beta   90.00
_cell.angle_gamma   90.00
#
_symmetry.space_group_name_H-M   'P 1'
#
loop_
_entity.id
_entity.type
_entity.pdbx_description
1 polymer ?
#
loop_
_entity_poly.entity_id
_entity_poly.type
_entity_poly.pdbx_seq_one_letter_code
_entity_poly.pdbx_strand_id
1 'polypeptide(L)'
;MIDGTKLKIGDKEFVVSALNFKQVRELRPLFKKLQDLQGGENVDSEQLDAMIEIVHQGLQRNYPDITKEELEENLDMQNIQGIINAVTGQARVKNV
;
A
#
# COMPACT_ATOMS: atom_id res chain seq x y z
N MET A 1 -17.56 -2.67 -4.52
CA MET A 1 -16.52 -2.01 -3.70
C MET A 1 -16.42 -2.78 -2.39
N ILE A 2 -15.22 -3.12 -1.97
CA ILE A 2 -14.89 -3.85 -0.73
C ILE A 2 -14.59 -2.81 0.35
N ASP A 3 -15.01 -3.10 1.58
CA ASP A 3 -14.72 -2.25 2.74
C ASP A 3 -13.20 -2.03 2.91
N GLY A 4 -12.85 -0.83 3.34
CA GLY A 4 -11.47 -0.41 3.45
C GLY A 4 -11.32 0.94 4.15
N THR A 5 -10.07 1.37 4.25
CA THR A 5 -9.70 2.66 4.83
C THR A 5 -9.71 3.73 3.73
N LYS A 6 -10.44 4.83 3.97
CA LYS A 6 -10.38 6.01 3.08
C LYS A 6 -9.04 6.72 3.28
N LEU A 7 -8.30 6.90 2.20
CA LEU A 7 -7.00 7.57 2.20
C LEU A 7 -6.93 8.54 1.02
N LYS A 8 -6.22 9.65 1.21
CA LYS A 8 -5.93 10.61 0.14
C LYS A 8 -4.56 10.27 -0.46
N ILE A 9 -4.50 10.11 -1.77
CA ILE A 9 -3.26 9.90 -2.53
C ILE A 9 -3.23 11.00 -3.60
N GLY A 10 -2.27 11.92 -3.49
CA GLY A 10 -2.29 13.18 -4.23
C GLY A 10 -3.59 13.98 -3.98
N ASP A 11 -4.34 14.26 -5.04
CA ASP A 11 -5.63 14.96 -4.99
C ASP A 11 -6.87 14.06 -5.07
N LYS A 12 -6.67 12.73 -5.07
CA LYS A 12 -7.74 11.75 -5.18
C LYS A 12 -7.97 11.03 -3.86
N GLU A 13 -9.22 10.73 -3.56
CA GLU A 13 -9.60 9.86 -2.44
C GLU A 13 -9.77 8.41 -2.92
N PHE A 14 -9.11 7.49 -2.22
CA PHE A 14 -9.18 6.06 -2.48
C PHE A 14 -9.70 5.30 -1.26
N VAL A 15 -10.44 4.23 -1.50
CA VAL A 15 -10.81 3.24 -0.47
C VAL A 15 -9.86 2.06 -0.58
N VAL A 16 -8.90 2.00 0.32
CA VAL A 16 -7.86 0.97 0.36
C VAL A 16 -8.35 -0.21 1.19
N SER A 17 -8.59 -1.34 0.53
CA SER A 17 -8.94 -2.58 1.23
C SER A 17 -7.67 -3.30 1.71
N ALA A 18 -7.77 -4.00 2.85
CA ALA A 18 -6.69 -4.87 3.31
C ALA A 18 -6.38 -5.95 2.25
N LEU A 19 -5.18 -6.51 2.22
CA LEU A 19 -4.84 -7.59 1.30
C LEU A 19 -5.60 -8.87 1.66
N ASN A 20 -5.97 -9.66 0.65
CA ASN A 20 -6.49 -11.01 0.90
C ASN A 20 -5.34 -12.01 1.12
N PHE A 21 -5.65 -13.21 1.63
CA PHE A 21 -4.63 -14.22 1.93
C PHE A 21 -3.80 -14.69 0.71
N LYS A 22 -4.36 -14.63 -0.51
CA LYS A 22 -3.62 -14.96 -1.74
C LYS A 22 -2.55 -13.90 -1.99
N GLN A 23 -2.94 -12.62 -1.98
CA GLN A 23 -2.01 -11.50 -2.16
C GLN A 23 -0.94 -11.46 -1.06
N VAL A 24 -1.31 -11.69 0.21
CA VAL A 24 -0.33 -11.78 1.30
C VAL A 24 0.69 -12.88 1.05
N ARG A 25 0.28 -14.03 0.50
CA ARG A 25 1.19 -15.14 0.17
C ARG A 25 2.15 -14.76 -0.96
N GLU A 26 1.65 -14.11 -2.00
CA GLU A 26 2.42 -13.69 -3.18
C GLU A 26 3.40 -12.56 -2.82
N LEU A 27 3.01 -11.63 -1.95
CA LEU A 27 3.79 -10.47 -1.54
C LEU A 27 4.78 -10.75 -0.40
N ARG A 28 4.85 -11.99 0.13
CA ARG A 28 5.80 -12.35 1.20
C ARG A 28 7.25 -11.91 0.96
N PRO A 29 7.83 -12.06 -0.25
CA PRO A 29 9.20 -11.62 -0.51
C PRO A 29 9.36 -10.10 -0.34
N LEU A 30 8.35 -9.33 -0.73
CA LEU A 30 8.36 -7.86 -0.65
C LEU A 30 8.22 -7.39 0.79
N PHE A 31 7.37 -8.04 1.59
CA PHE A 31 7.29 -7.76 3.03
C PHE A 31 8.62 -7.97 3.75
N LYS A 32 9.45 -8.94 3.33
CA LYS A 32 10.80 -9.11 3.89
C LYS A 32 11.69 -7.90 3.58
N LYS A 33 11.68 -7.42 2.32
CA LYS A 33 12.43 -6.22 1.93
C LYS A 33 12.04 -4.99 2.75
N LEU A 34 10.77 -4.88 3.14
CA LEU A 34 10.28 -3.80 3.99
C LEU A 34 10.66 -3.94 5.46
N GLN A 35 10.92 -5.15 5.98
CA GLN A 35 11.33 -5.35 7.37
C GLN A 35 12.74 -4.82 7.65
N ASP A 36 13.56 -4.74 6.59
CA ASP A 36 14.92 -4.21 6.65
C ASP A 36 14.97 -2.66 6.72
N LEU A 37 13.80 -1.99 6.64
CA LEU A 37 13.66 -0.52 6.71
C LEU A 37 13.75 0.09 8.12
N GLN A 38 14.23 -0.64 9.13
CA GLN A 38 14.39 -0.08 10.48
C GLN A 38 15.48 1.02 10.48
N GLY A 39 15.09 2.26 10.18
CA GLY A 39 15.99 3.41 10.28
C GLY A 39 15.61 4.65 9.49
N GLY A 40 14.72 4.58 8.49
CA GLY A 40 14.16 5.75 7.79
C GLY A 40 15.14 6.62 6.98
N GLU A 41 16.46 6.40 7.08
CA GLU A 41 17.45 7.32 6.47
C GLU A 41 17.91 6.91 5.07
N ASN A 42 17.64 5.68 4.60
CA ASN A 42 17.97 5.26 3.23
C ASN A 42 16.98 4.22 2.71
N VAL A 43 15.84 4.67 2.18
CA VAL A 43 14.97 3.79 1.37
C VAL A 43 15.63 3.64 0.00
N ASP A 44 16.02 2.42 -0.36
CA ASP A 44 16.57 2.14 -1.68
C ASP A 44 15.46 1.95 -2.75
N SER A 45 15.85 1.90 -4.02
CA SER A 45 14.90 1.73 -5.13
C SER A 45 14.12 0.42 -5.05
N GLU A 46 14.73 -0.67 -4.58
CA GLU A 46 14.03 -1.96 -4.47
C GLU A 46 12.96 -1.95 -3.38
N GLN A 47 13.21 -1.20 -2.30
CA GLN A 47 12.26 -0.98 -1.22
C GLN A 47 11.12 -0.09 -1.70
N LEU A 48 11.40 0.97 -2.46
CA LEU A 48 10.36 1.79 -3.10
C LEU A 48 9.46 0.95 -4.00
N ASP A 49 10.05 0.16 -4.90
CA ASP A 49 9.32 -0.74 -5.80
C ASP A 49 8.44 -1.73 -5.02
N ALA A 50 8.96 -2.27 -3.91
CA ALA A 50 8.22 -3.16 -3.03
C ALA A 50 7.01 -2.47 -2.38
N MET A 51 7.18 -1.22 -1.92
CA MET A 51 6.07 -0.44 -1.35
C MET A 51 4.99 -0.17 -2.40
N ILE A 52 5.38 0.27 -3.60
CA ILE A 52 4.46 0.58 -4.70
C ILE A 52 3.66 -0.68 -5.07
N GLU A 53 4.32 -1.83 -5.22
CA GLU A 53 3.64 -3.09 -5.54
C GLU A 53 2.61 -3.50 -4.48
N ILE A 54 2.98 -3.39 -3.19
CA ILE A 54 2.08 -3.74 -2.08
C ILE A 54 0.85 -2.83 -2.07
N VAL A 55 1.04 -1.53 -2.29
CA VAL A 55 -0.05 -0.55 -2.38
C VAL A 55 -0.93 -0.83 -3.60
N HIS A 56 -0.32 -1.08 -4.76
CA HIS A 56 -1.00 -1.39 -6.01
C HIS A 56 -1.92 -2.59 -5.88
N GLN A 57 -1.43 -3.70 -5.31
CA GLN A 57 -2.26 -4.89 -5.05
C GLN A 57 -3.44 -4.61 -4.13
N GLY A 58 -3.26 -3.77 -3.10
CA GLY A 58 -4.34 -3.39 -2.19
C GLY A 58 -5.42 -2.55 -2.87
N LEU A 59 -5.01 -1.63 -3.75
CA LEU A 59 -5.90 -0.74 -4.51
C LEU A 59 -6.62 -1.45 -5.64
N GLN A 60 -5.96 -2.38 -6.36
CA GLN A 60 -6.57 -3.13 -7.47
C GLN A 60 -7.85 -3.88 -7.09
N ARG A 61 -8.03 -4.20 -5.81
CA ARG A 61 -9.26 -4.80 -5.29
C ARG A 61 -10.50 -3.92 -5.45
N ASN A 62 -10.34 -2.60 -5.40
CA ASN A 62 -11.40 -1.61 -5.59
C ASN A 62 -11.26 -0.81 -6.90
N TYR A 63 -10.06 -0.76 -7.46
CA TYR A 63 -9.69 0.03 -8.62
C TYR A 63 -8.85 -0.81 -9.58
N PRO A 64 -9.45 -1.77 -10.34
CA PRO A 64 -8.70 -2.70 -11.18
C PRO A 64 -7.81 -2.05 -12.24
N ASP A 65 -8.20 -0.85 -12.69
CA ASP A 65 -7.52 -0.10 -13.75
C ASP A 65 -6.41 0.82 -13.23
N ILE A 66 -6.19 0.90 -11.91
CA ILE A 66 -5.12 1.73 -11.35
C ILE A 66 -3.76 1.20 -11.82
N THR A 67 -2.88 2.10 -12.26
CA THR A 67 -1.54 1.75 -12.73
C THR A 67 -0.49 2.03 -11.68
N LYS A 68 0.72 1.47 -11.83
CA LYS A 68 1.81 1.76 -10.90
C LYS A 68 2.39 3.14 -11.14
N GLU A 69 2.41 3.58 -12.38
CA GLU A 69 2.84 4.92 -12.79
C GLU A 69 1.98 5.99 -12.10
N GLU A 70 0.65 5.80 -12.06
CA GLU A 70 -0.25 6.72 -11.33
C GLU A 70 0.08 6.77 -9.83
N LEU A 71 0.51 5.64 -9.24
CA LEU A 71 0.90 5.59 -7.83
C LEU A 71 2.25 6.25 -7.59
N GLU A 72 3.23 6.04 -8.45
CA GLU A 72 4.56 6.66 -8.36
C GLU A 72 4.48 8.20 -8.38
N GLU A 73 3.56 8.77 -9.16
CA GLU A 73 3.38 10.23 -9.23
C GLU A 73 2.69 10.83 -7.99
N ASN A 74 1.93 10.04 -7.22
CA ASN A 74 1.06 10.55 -6.15
C ASN A 74 1.39 10.01 -4.75
N LEU A 75 2.23 8.97 -4.64
CA LEU A 75 2.74 8.46 -3.37
C LEU A 75 3.95 9.26 -2.93
N ASP A 76 4.02 9.53 -1.63
CA ASP A 76 5.14 10.21 -1.01
C ASP A 76 5.49 9.53 0.33
N MET A 77 6.66 9.84 0.87
CA MET A 77 7.12 9.24 2.13
C MET A 77 6.21 9.57 3.32
N GLN A 78 5.41 10.63 3.26
CA GLN A 78 4.48 11.01 4.33
C GLN A 78 3.21 10.15 4.29
N ASN A 79 2.70 9.85 3.10
CA ASN A 79 1.45 9.14 2.91
C ASN A 79 1.62 7.61 2.83
N ILE A 80 2.77 7.13 2.34
CA ILE A 80 2.96 5.71 2.02
C ILE A 80 2.90 4.80 3.24
N GLN A 81 3.38 5.25 4.40
CA GLN A 81 3.30 4.49 5.64
C GLN A 81 1.85 4.24 6.08
N GLY A 82 0.98 5.25 5.95
CA GLY A 82 -0.44 5.12 6.28
C GLY A 82 -1.15 4.13 5.36
N ILE A 83 -0.79 4.16 4.07
CA ILE A 83 -1.36 3.26 3.05
C ILE A 83 -0.88 1.83 3.27
N ILE A 84 0.42 1.61 3.54
CA ILE A 84 0.96 0.29 3.89
C ILE A 84 0.25 -0.27 5.13
N ASN A 85 0.04 0.55 6.15
CA ASN A 85 -0.70 0.12 7.34
C ASN A 85 -2.14 -0.29 6.97
N ALA A 86 -2.81 0.41 6.05
CA ALA A 86 -4.14 0.04 5.61
C ALA A 86 -4.20 -1.27 4.82
N VAL A 87 -3.32 -1.46 3.83
CA VAL A 87 -3.29 -2.71 3.03
C VAL A 87 -2.84 -3.91 3.86
N THR A 88 -2.00 -3.72 4.87
CA THR A 88 -1.60 -4.79 5.79
C THR A 88 -2.63 -5.09 6.88
N GLY A 89 -3.75 -4.35 6.91
CA GLY A 89 -4.80 -4.52 7.91
C GLY A 89 -4.44 -3.99 9.31
N GLN A 90 -3.37 -3.20 9.42
CA GLN A 90 -2.95 -2.54 10.65
C GLN A 90 -3.71 -1.21 10.87
N ALA A 91 -4.20 -0.57 9.81
CA ALA A 91 -5.15 0.51 9.96
C ALA A 91 -6.43 -0.08 10.55
N ARG A 92 -6.80 0.38 11.75
CA ARG A 92 -8.02 -0.07 12.42
C ARG A 92 -9.18 0.07 11.45
N VAL A 93 -9.84 -1.04 11.13
CA VAL A 93 -11.19 -1.01 10.58
C VAL A 93 -12.03 -0.31 11.65
N LYS A 94 -12.39 0.96 11.42
CA LYS A 94 -13.47 1.57 12.19
C LYS A 94 -14.73 0.85 11.71
N ASN A 95 -15.03 -0.29 12.36
CA ASN A 95 -16.36 -0.87 12.33
C ASN A 95 -17.29 0.22 12.86
N VAL A 96 -18.21 0.65 12.00
CA VAL A 96 -19.36 1.48 12.37
C VAL A 96 -20.25 0.66 13.30
#